data_AF-A0A526UZ01-F1
#
_entry.id   AF-A0A526UZ01-F1
#
_cell.length_a   1.000
_cell.length_b   1.000
_cell.length_c   1.000
_cell.angle_alpha   90.00
_cell.angle_beta   90.00
_cell.angle_gamma   90.00
#
_symmetry.space_group_name_H-M   'P 1'
#
loop_
_entity.id
_entity.type
_entity.pdbx_description
1 polymer ?
#
loop_
_entity_poly.entity_id
_entity_poly.type
_entity_poly.pdbx_seq_one_letter_code
_entity_poly.pdbx_strand_id
1 'polypeptide(L)' 'LDMISAVRFIHRVVGVELSEALRMASLYPAQAIGQSHRLGRFANGTAADIVALSDDLDTKGVWIGGEKVFAAGSDTVR' A
#
# COMPACT_ATOMS: atom_id res chain seq x y z
N LEU A 1 10.88 -0.28 -11.73
CA LEU A 1 9.89 -1.12 -11.04
C LEU A 1 9.33 -0.31 -9.89
N ASP A 2 8.02 -0.06 -9.87
CA ASP A 2 7.33 0.54 -8.73
C ASP A 2 6.77 -0.54 -7.79
N MET A 3 6.41 -0.17 -6.56
CA MET A 3 5.94 -1.13 -5.55
C MET A 3 4.63 -1.83 -5.93
N ILE A 4 3.69 -1.13 -6.58
CA ILE A 4 2.39 -1.74 -6.93
C ILE A 4 2.52 -2.74 -8.09
N SER A 5 3.43 -2.46 -9.02
CA SER A 5 3.83 -3.38 -10.08
C SER A 5 4.48 -4.64 -9.52
N ALA A 6 5.25 -4.56 -8.43
CA ALA A 6 5.80 -5.74 -7.75
C ALA A 6 4.69 -6.60 -7.11
N VAL A 7 3.73 -5.98 -6.41
CA VAL A 7 2.58 -6.70 -5.83
C VAL A 7 1.76 -7.39 -6.92
N ARG A 8 1.48 -6.70 -8.04
CA ARG A 8 0.81 -7.31 -9.20
C ARG A 8 1.56 -8.50 -9.75
N PHE A 9 2.89 -8.42 -9.86
CA PHE A 9 3.71 -9.53 -10.36
C PHE A 9 3.66 -10.74 -9.42
N ILE A 10 3.85 -10.52 -8.11
CA ILE A 10 3.77 -11.58 -7.10
C ILE A 10 2.38 -12.24 -7.09
N HIS A 11 1.32 -11.46 -7.22
CA HIS A 11 -0.04 -12.00 -7.24
C HIS A 11 -0.37 -12.73 -8.55
N ARG A 12 -0.20 -12.07 -9.70
CA ARG A 12 -0.68 -12.57 -11.00
C ARG A 12 0.27 -13.56 -11.67
N VAL A 13 1.57 -13.43 -11.46
CA VAL A 13 2.59 -14.26 -12.15
C VAL A 13 3.12 -15.36 -11.24
N VAL A 14 3.46 -15.03 -9.99
CA VAL A 14 3.96 -16.03 -9.02
C VAL A 14 2.80 -16.82 -8.40
N GLY A 15 1.58 -16.28 -8.41
CA GLY A 15 0.39 -16.98 -7.93
C GLY A 15 0.18 -16.90 -6.42
N VAL A 16 0.81 -15.93 -5.74
CA VAL A 16 0.59 -15.69 -4.31
C VAL A 16 -0.76 -15.00 -4.11
N GLU A 17 -1.50 -15.39 -3.07
CA GLU A 17 -2.75 -14.73 -2.69
C GLU A 17 -2.58 -13.21 -2.52
N LEU A 18 -3.55 -12.41 -2.99
CA LEU A 18 -3.43 -10.96 -2.98
C LEU A 18 -3.21 -10.41 -1.56
N SER A 19 -3.92 -10.97 -0.57
CA SER A 19 -3.76 -10.56 0.83
C SER A 19 -2.35 -10.81 1.36
N GLU A 20 -1.69 -11.86 0.88
CA GLU A 20 -0.34 -12.22 1.25
C GLU A 20 0.69 -11.33 0.55
N ALA A 21 0.52 -11.08 -0.75
CA ALA A 21 1.34 -10.14 -1.49
C ALA A 21 1.31 -8.73 -0.87
N LEU A 22 0.12 -8.28 -0.39
CA LEU A 22 -0.02 -7.02 0.32
C LEU A 22 0.70 -7.03 1.68
N ARG A 23 0.65 -8.14 2.44
CA ARG A 23 1.44 -8.27 3.68
C ARG A 23 2.94 -8.23 3.42
N MET A 24 3.41 -8.87 2.35
CA MET A 24 4.80 -8.82 1.91
C MET A 24 5.26 -7.41 1.54
N ALA A 25 4.35 -6.55 1.05
CA ALA A 25 4.65 -5.17 0.70
C ALA A 25 4.45 -4.17 1.87
N SER A 26 3.91 -4.60 3.01
CA SER A 26 3.55 -3.70 4.13
C SER A 26 3.97 -4.26 5.50
N LEU A 27 3.25 -5.25 6.01
CA LEU A 27 3.45 -5.82 7.34
C LEU A 27 4.84 -6.44 7.54
N TYR A 28 5.30 -7.28 6.61
CA TYR A 28 6.57 -8.00 6.76
C TYR A 28 7.78 -7.06 6.74
N PRO A 29 7.85 -6.06 5.84
CA PRO A 29 8.86 -5.01 5.93
C PRO A 29 8.82 -4.29 7.28
N ALA A 30 7.63 -3.91 7.78
CA ALA A 30 7.51 -3.25 9.07
C ALA A 30 7.97 -4.14 10.24
N GLN A 31 7.73 -5.45 10.19
CA GLN A 31 8.24 -6.40 11.18
C GLN A 31 9.77 -6.53 11.10
N ALA A 32 10.32 -6.64 9.89
CA ALA A 32 11.76 -6.79 9.67
C ALA A 32 12.57 -5.62 10.24
N ILE A 33 12.02 -4.40 10.22
CA ILE A 33 12.65 -3.20 10.78
C ILE A 33 12.19 -2.87 12.21
N GLY A 34 11.40 -3.73 12.86
CA GLY A 34 10.91 -3.51 14.22
C GLY A 34 9.93 -2.34 14.38
N GLN A 35 9.20 -1.98 13.30
CA GLN A 35 8.22 -0.88 13.27
C GLN A 35 6.77 -1.36 13.12
N SER A 36 6.50 -2.67 13.22
CA SER A 36 5.14 -3.23 13.07
C SER A 36 4.14 -2.78 14.14
N HIS A 37 4.59 -2.14 15.23
CA HIS A 37 3.71 -1.49 16.20
C HIS A 37 3.06 -0.22 15.65
N ARG A 38 3.66 0.43 14.64
CA ARG A 38 3.17 1.68 14.07
C ARG A 38 2.92 1.64 12.55
N LEU A 39 3.52 0.70 11.80
CA LEU A 39 3.41 0.61 10.34
C LEU A 39 2.85 -0.75 9.88
N GLY A 40 2.40 -0.80 8.62
CA GLY A 40 2.17 -2.05 7.87
C GLY A 40 0.85 -2.77 8.17
N ARG A 41 -0.07 -2.15 8.92
CA ARG A 41 -1.41 -2.69 9.19
C ARG A 41 -2.39 -1.57 9.52
N PHE A 42 -3.68 -1.86 9.39
CA PHE A 42 -4.74 -1.00 9.89
C PHE A 42 -5.12 -1.41 11.31
N ALA A 43 -4.75 -0.60 12.29
CA ALA A 43 -5.16 -0.77 13.69
C ALA A 43 -5.18 0.58 14.40
N ASN A 44 -5.94 0.68 15.49
CA ASN A 44 -5.92 1.91 16.31
C ASN A 44 -4.50 2.17 16.84
N GLY A 45 -4.04 3.41 16.70
CA GLY A 45 -2.70 3.83 17.13
C GLY A 45 -1.57 3.58 16.12
N THR A 46 -1.85 3.05 14.93
CA THR A 46 -0.85 2.99 13.83
C THR A 46 -0.88 4.25 12.98
N ALA A 47 0.19 4.51 12.23
CA ALA A 47 0.24 5.60 11.26
C ALA A 47 -0.87 5.45 10.21
N ALA A 48 -1.48 6.57 9.83
CA ALA A 48 -2.47 6.63 8.76
C ALA A 48 -1.77 6.73 7.38
N ASP A 49 -0.87 5.78 7.12
CA ASP A 49 -0.19 5.62 5.85
C ASP A 49 -0.97 4.59 5.01
N ILE A 50 -1.64 5.07 3.96
CA ILE A 50 -2.67 4.30 3.25
C ILE A 50 -2.48 4.45 1.74
N VAL A 51 -2.62 3.36 1.01
CA VAL A 51 -2.72 3.36 -0.45
C VAL A 51 -4.09 2.80 -0.84
N ALA A 52 -4.87 3.58 -1.59
CA ALA A 52 -6.12 3.11 -2.18
C ALA A 52 -5.84 2.55 -3.57
N LEU A 53 -6.37 1.36 -3.87
CA LEU A 53 -6.17 0.63 -5.12
C LEU A 53 -7.53 0.34 -5.76
N SER A 54 -7.59 0.29 -7.10
CA SER A 54 -8.70 -0.36 -7.81
C SER A 54 -8.59 -1.87 -7.77
N ASP A 55 -9.62 -2.56 -8.27
CA ASP A 55 -9.62 -4.01 -8.47
C ASP A 55 -8.49 -4.47 -9.40
N ASP A 56 -8.10 -3.63 -10.37
CA ASP A 56 -6.95 -3.87 -11.24
C ASP A 56 -5.59 -3.60 -10.58
N LEU A 57 -5.59 -3.22 -9.30
CA LEU A 57 -4.43 -2.82 -8.51
C LEU A 57 -3.74 -1.56 -9.03
N ASP A 58 -4.50 -0.59 -9.54
CA ASP A 58 -3.97 0.73 -9.87
C ASP A 58 -4.17 1.70 -8.71
N THR A 59 -3.15 2.51 -8.43
CA THR A 59 -3.18 3.50 -7.35
C THR A 59 -4.23 4.58 -7.63
N LYS A 60 -5.21 4.70 -6.73
CA LYS A 60 -6.26 5.74 -6.76
C LYS A 60 -5.97 6.90 -5.81
N GLY A 61 -5.21 6.64 -4.75
CA GLY A 61 -4.80 7.68 -3.82
C GLY A 61 -3.75 7.19 -2.84
N VAL A 62 -2.99 8.12 -2.28
CA VAL A 62 -1.99 7.86 -1.24
C VAL A 62 -2.16 8.88 -0.12
N TRP A 63 -2.13 8.39 1.11
CA TRP A 63 -2.13 9.17 2.33
C TRP A 63 -0.87 8.87 3.12
N ILE A 64 -0.26 9.89 3.69
CA ILE A 64 0.89 9.78 4.58
C ILE A 64 0.56 10.57 5.85
N GLY A 65 0.56 9.90 7.01
CA GLY A 65 0.15 10.52 8.27
C GLY A 65 -1.30 11.03 8.26
N GLY A 66 -2.17 10.47 7.41
CA GLY A 66 -3.55 10.91 7.24
C GLY A 66 -3.74 12.03 6.21
N GLU A 67 -2.67 12.65 5.72
CA GLU A 67 -2.73 13.69 4.70
C GLU A 67 -2.70 13.09 3.29
N LYS A 68 -3.60 13.52 2.42
CA LYS A 68 -3.68 13.02 1.04
C LYS A 68 -2.57 13.65 0.20
N VAL A 69 -1.58 12.85 -0.19
CA VAL A 69 -0.43 13.31 -1.00
C VAL A 69 -0.57 12.97 -2.49
N PHE A 70 -1.49 12.06 -2.84
CA PHE A 70 -1.77 11.68 -4.22
C PHE A 70 -3.25 11.34 -4.42
N ALA A 71 -3.78 11.71 -5.58
CA ALA A 71 -5.09 11.30 -6.08
C ALA A 71 -4.97 11.03 -7.59
N ALA A 72 -5.39 9.85 -8.03
CA ALA A 72 -5.48 9.58 -9.47
C ALA A 72 -6.74 10.27 -10.03
N GLY A 73 -6.58 11.01 -11.14
CA GLY A 73 -7.69 11.65 -11.85
C GLY A 73 -8.04 13.07 -11.40
N SER A 74 -7.23 13.73 -10.57
CA SER A 74 -7.32 15.18 -10.40
C SER A 74 -6.39 15.87 -11.37
N ASP A 75 -6.94 16.33 -12.49
CA ASP A 75 -6.43 17.54 -13.12
C ASP A 75 -6.33 18.61 -12.03
N THR A 76 -5.18 19.27 -12.01
CA THR A 76 -4.94 20.41 -11.14
C THR A 76 -5.95 21.50 -11.48
N VAL A 77 -6.90 21.75 -10.59
CA VAL A 77 -7.45 23.10 -10.44
C VAL A 77 -7.00 23.56 -9.06
N ARG A 78 -5.94 24.36 -9.07
CA ARG A 78 -5.66 25.31 -8.00
C ARG A 78 -6.74 26.38 -7.99
#